data_AF-A0A7C8FZJ8-F1
#
_entry.id   AF-A0A7C8FZJ8-F1
#
_cell.length_a   1.000
_cell.length_b   1.000
_cell.length_c   1.000
_cell.angle_alpha   90.00
_cell.angle_beta   90.00
_cell.angle_gamma   90.00
#
_symmetry.space_group_name_H-M   'P 1'
#
loop_
_entity.id
_entity.type
_entity.pdbx_description
1 polymer ?
#
loop_
_entity_poly.entity_id
_entity_poly.type
_entity_poly.pdbx_seq_one_letter_code
_entity_poly.pdbx_strand_id
1 'polypeptide(L)'
;MMQYCPHCGGSHPRGQRCRCQPRKRRPTAADATRAEREPWRKRYNDAEYRRARQQVMEAQRGLCKRCGRVCARKVGGRWMCADYGGEIHHEDALCDGGGHDRLTLLCKSCHAILDARRRRAS
;
A
#
# COMPACT_ATOMS: atom_id res chain seq x y z
N MET A 1 10.41 16.24 22.64
CA MET A 1 9.45 16.89 21.72
C MET A 1 8.38 15.88 21.31
N MET A 2 7.10 16.23 21.38
CA MET A 2 5.98 15.38 20.92
C MET A 2 5.65 15.69 19.46
N GLN A 3 5.10 14.72 18.73
CA GLN A 3 4.51 14.90 17.40
C GLN A 3 3.04 14.48 17.39
N TYR A 4 2.25 15.19 16.59
CA TYR A 4 0.84 14.89 16.38
C TYR A 4 0.65 13.73 15.40
N CYS A 5 -0.29 12.83 15.69
CA CYS A 5 -0.70 11.76 14.80
C CYS A 5 -2.00 12.11 14.06
N PRO A 6 -1.98 12.26 12.72
CA PRO A 6 -3.16 12.60 11.93
C PRO A 6 -4.20 11.46 11.85
N HIS A 7 -3.89 10.26 12.32
CA HIS A 7 -4.81 9.11 12.26
C HIS A 7 -5.71 8.97 13.48
N CYS A 8 -5.22 9.29 14.68
CA CYS A 8 -5.99 9.14 15.92
C CYS A 8 -6.16 10.46 16.70
N GLY A 9 -5.59 11.56 16.22
CA GLY A 9 -5.63 12.85 16.90
C GLY A 9 -4.74 12.98 18.15
N GLY A 10 -4.08 11.90 18.56
CA GLY A 10 -3.19 11.88 19.73
C GLY A 10 -1.77 12.38 19.43
N SER A 11 -1.02 12.65 20.49
CA SER A 11 0.40 13.02 20.43
C SER A 11 1.29 11.86 20.90
N HIS A 12 2.47 11.70 20.30
CA HIS A 12 3.46 10.69 20.68
C HIS A 12 4.89 11.24 20.59
N PRO A 13 5.89 10.62 21.26
CA PRO A 13 7.26 11.11 21.19
C PRO A 13 7.79 11.17 19.75
N ARG A 14 8.46 12.28 19.41
CA ARG A 14 9.11 12.45 18.11
C ARG A 14 10.17 11.36 17.93
N GLY A 15 10.16 10.72 16.76
CA GLY A 15 11.02 9.55 16.47
C GLY A 15 10.44 8.20 16.91
N GLN A 16 9.33 8.18 17.68
CA GLN A 16 8.58 6.97 17.96
C GLN A 16 7.33 6.86 17.06
N ARG A 17 6.83 5.64 16.87
CA ARG A 17 5.60 5.37 16.11
C ARG A 17 4.36 5.53 16.99
N CYS A 18 3.28 6.13 16.48
CA CYS A 18 1.99 6.13 17.18
C CYS A 18 1.50 4.69 17.43
N ARG A 19 1.00 4.41 18.65
CA ARG A 19 0.41 3.11 19.00
C ARG A 19 -0.79 2.74 18.12
N CYS A 20 -1.52 3.75 17.67
CA CYS A 20 -2.67 3.65 16.76
C CYS A 20 -2.31 3.12 15.36
N GLN A 21 -1.05 3.25 14.92
CA GLN A 21 -0.68 2.77 13.60
C GLN A 21 -0.65 1.24 13.60
N PRO A 22 -0.98 0.56 12.50
CA PRO A 22 -0.85 -0.89 12.41
C PRO A 22 0.62 -1.34 12.47
N ARG A 23 0.90 -2.50 13.09
CA ARG A 23 2.22 -3.18 13.02
C ARG A 23 2.24 -4.12 11.82
N LYS A 24 3.40 -4.28 11.17
CA LYS A 24 3.58 -5.42 10.26
C LYS A 24 3.48 -6.70 11.09
N ARG A 25 2.70 -7.67 10.61
CA ARG A 25 2.63 -9.00 11.23
C ARG A 25 4.00 -9.68 11.14
N ARG A 26 4.31 -10.56 12.10
CA ARG A 26 5.47 -11.45 11.98
C ARG A 26 5.26 -12.39 10.77
N PRO A 27 6.31 -12.64 9.97
CA PRO A 27 6.25 -13.64 8.90
C PRO A 27 5.87 -15.01 9.48
N THR A 28 5.06 -15.76 8.73
CA THR A 28 4.68 -17.15 9.02
C THR A 28 5.52 -18.12 8.21
N ALA A 29 5.49 -19.42 8.52
CA ALA A 29 6.17 -20.43 7.70
C ALA A 29 5.71 -20.39 6.23
N ALA A 30 4.43 -20.10 6.00
CA ALA A 30 3.89 -19.90 4.66
C ALA A 30 4.50 -18.68 3.92
N ASP A 31 4.98 -17.66 4.63
CA ASP A 31 5.65 -16.53 3.98
C ASP A 31 7.05 -16.90 3.46
N ALA A 32 7.71 -17.91 4.04
CA ALA A 32 9.04 -18.34 3.64
C ALA A 32 9.07 -18.92 2.22
N THR A 33 8.11 -19.79 1.89
CA THR A 33 7.98 -20.41 0.55
C THR A 33 7.14 -19.56 -0.40
N ARG A 34 6.73 -18.35 0.00
CA ARG A 34 5.84 -17.51 -0.79
C ARG A 34 6.48 -17.03 -2.09
N ALA A 35 7.79 -16.78 -2.08
CA ALA A 35 8.50 -16.36 -3.29
C ALA A 35 8.55 -17.47 -4.36
N GLU A 36 8.54 -18.73 -3.94
CA GLU A 36 8.52 -19.90 -4.82
C GLU A 36 7.10 -20.16 -5.34
N ARG A 37 6.09 -20.10 -4.47
CA ARG A 37 4.68 -20.33 -4.82
C ARG A 37 4.06 -19.18 -5.63
N GLU A 38 4.53 -17.95 -5.42
CA GLU A 38 4.06 -16.75 -6.09
C GLU A 38 5.22 -16.05 -6.83
N PRO A 39 5.81 -16.66 -7.87
CA PRO A 39 7.02 -16.14 -8.54
C PRO A 39 6.79 -14.76 -9.19
N TRP A 40 5.55 -14.47 -9.62
CA TRP A 40 5.13 -13.17 -10.15
C TRP A 40 5.32 -12.02 -9.15
N ARG A 41 5.44 -12.30 -7.83
CA ARG A 41 5.71 -11.26 -6.83
C ARG A 41 7.05 -10.55 -7.03
N LYS A 42 8.00 -11.18 -7.71
CA LYS A 42 9.29 -10.55 -8.04
C LYS A 42 9.08 -9.25 -8.82
N ARG A 43 8.03 -9.18 -9.64
CA ARG A 43 7.67 -8.00 -10.45
C ARG A 43 7.32 -6.77 -9.62
N TYR A 44 6.95 -6.93 -8.34
CA TYR A 44 6.78 -5.78 -7.44
C TYR A 44 8.09 -5.03 -7.14
N ASN A 45 9.26 -5.56 -7.52
CA ASN A 45 10.55 -4.88 -7.36
C ASN A 45 11.03 -4.18 -8.65
N ASP A 46 10.31 -4.34 -9.75
CA ASP A 46 10.75 -3.86 -11.06
C ASP A 46 10.79 -2.33 -11.09
N ALA A 47 11.70 -1.79 -11.90
CA ALA A 47 11.83 -0.34 -12.06
C ALA A 47 10.56 0.28 -12.67
N GLU A 48 9.88 -0.48 -13.53
CA GLU A 48 8.58 -0.12 -14.10
C GLU A 48 7.52 0.06 -13.00
N TYR A 49 7.31 -0.95 -12.16
CA TYR A 49 6.39 -0.85 -11.03
C TYR A 49 6.74 0.33 -10.11
N ARG A 50 8.02 0.53 -9.81
CA ARG A 50 8.47 1.65 -8.97
C ARG A 50 8.10 3.01 -9.56
N ARG A 51 8.22 3.19 -10.88
CA ARG A 51 7.80 4.41 -11.60
C ARG A 51 6.28 4.56 -11.61
N ALA A 52 5.56 3.55 -12.08
CA ALA A 52 4.10 3.58 -12.18
C ALA A 52 3.44 3.86 -10.82
N ARG A 53 3.96 3.23 -9.76
CA ARG A 53 3.54 3.49 -8.38
C ARG A 53 3.68 4.97 -7.98
N GLN A 54 4.78 5.65 -8.33
CA GLN A 54 4.94 7.07 -8.01
C GLN A 54 3.98 7.94 -8.82
N GLN A 55 3.79 7.64 -10.11
CA GLN A 55 2.86 8.36 -10.99
C GLN A 55 1.42 8.28 -10.49
N VAL A 56 0.98 7.11 -10.05
CA VAL A 56 -0.39 6.91 -9.52
C VAL A 56 -0.60 7.69 -8.23
N MET A 57 0.38 7.67 -7.31
CA MET A 57 0.27 8.45 -6.08
C MET A 57 0.29 9.96 -6.35
N GLU A 58 1.07 10.41 -7.34
CA GLU A 58 1.07 11.82 -7.78
C GLU A 58 -0.29 12.20 -8.37
N ALA A 59 -0.81 11.43 -9.33
CA ALA A 59 -2.08 11.68 -9.99
C ALA A 59 -3.26 11.69 -9.00
N GLN A 60 -3.24 10.80 -8.01
CA GLN A 60 -4.26 10.73 -6.97
C GLN A 60 -3.97 11.65 -5.78
N ARG A 61 -2.89 12.46 -5.83
CA ARG A 61 -2.45 13.38 -4.77
C ARG A 61 -2.32 12.72 -3.39
N GLY A 62 -1.94 11.45 -3.38
CA GLY A 62 -1.84 10.63 -2.18
C GLY A 62 -3.18 10.26 -1.53
N LEU A 63 -4.32 10.44 -2.21
CA LEU A 63 -5.65 10.12 -1.71
C LEU A 63 -6.12 8.76 -2.23
N CYS A 64 -6.91 8.05 -1.43
CA CYS A 64 -7.60 6.84 -1.85
C CYS A 64 -8.56 7.16 -2.99
N LYS A 65 -8.41 6.49 -4.14
CA LYS A 65 -9.32 6.68 -5.29
C LYS A 65 -10.79 6.46 -4.94
N ARG A 66 -11.08 5.55 -4.01
CA ARG A 66 -12.46 5.14 -3.67
C ARG A 66 -13.13 5.99 -2.59
N CYS A 67 -12.40 6.42 -1.57
CA CYS A 67 -12.99 7.10 -0.41
C CYS A 67 -12.33 8.43 -0.03
N GLY A 68 -11.35 8.90 -0.81
CA GLY A 68 -10.69 10.19 -0.58
C GLY A 68 -9.76 10.26 0.63
N ARG A 69 -9.68 9.22 1.47
CA ARG A 69 -8.78 9.19 2.63
C ARG A 69 -7.32 9.37 2.22
N VAL A 70 -6.56 10.16 2.97
CA VAL A 70 -5.11 10.29 2.78
C VAL A 70 -4.41 8.95 3.03
N CYS A 71 -3.71 8.46 2.00
CA CYS A 71 -3.08 7.14 1.95
C CYS A 71 -1.57 7.19 1.65
N ALA A 72 -1.08 8.33 1.20
CA ALA A 72 0.34 8.58 0.98
C ALA A 72 0.67 10.05 1.22
N ARG A 73 1.94 10.33 1.50
CA ARG A 73 2.50 11.69 1.49
C ARG A 73 3.84 11.74 0.79
N LYS A 74 4.20 12.92 0.28
CA LYS A 74 5.50 13.20 -0.32
C LYS A 74 6.50 13.55 0.78
N VAL A 75 7.59 12.78 0.87
CA VAL A 75 8.69 12.94 1.83
C VAL A 75 9.99 12.97 1.03
N GLY A 76 10.75 14.06 1.11
CA GLY A 76 11.98 14.22 0.33
C GLY A 76 11.76 14.07 -1.18
N GLY A 77 10.64 14.60 -1.71
CA GLY A 77 10.29 14.51 -3.13
C GLY A 77 9.67 13.17 -3.57
N ARG A 78 9.61 12.16 -2.68
CA ARG A 78 9.10 10.83 -3.02
C ARG A 78 7.81 10.49 -2.27
N TRP A 79 6.85 9.87 -2.94
CA TRP A 79 5.62 9.40 -2.31
C TRP A 79 5.84 8.14 -1.48
N MET A 80 5.36 8.20 -0.23
CA MET A 80 5.51 7.17 0.79
C MET A 80 4.14 6.79 1.38
N CYS A 81 3.86 5.49 1.47
CA CYS A 81 2.65 4.96 2.10
C CYS A 81 2.86 4.43 3.53
N ALA A 82 4.12 4.27 3.96
CA ALA A 82 4.51 3.47 5.12
C ALA A 82 3.80 3.86 6.42
N ASP A 83 3.40 5.14 6.57
CA ASP A 83 2.73 5.66 7.76
C ASP A 83 1.26 6.07 7.52
N TYR A 84 0.76 5.93 6.28
CA TYR A 84 -0.55 6.45 5.86
C TYR A 84 -1.54 5.35 5.48
N GLY A 85 -1.11 4.08 5.46
CA GLY A 85 -2.00 2.95 5.24
C GLY A 85 -2.50 2.85 3.78
N GLY A 86 -1.74 3.40 2.84
CA GLY A 86 -2.00 3.24 1.41
C GLY A 86 -1.40 1.96 0.84
N GLU A 87 -2.13 1.37 -0.10
CA GLU A 87 -1.72 0.19 -0.86
C GLU A 87 -1.96 0.47 -2.35
N ILE A 88 -1.05 -0.02 -3.19
CA ILE A 88 -1.20 0.06 -4.64
C ILE A 88 -1.91 -1.20 -5.09
N HIS A 89 -3.09 -1.00 -5.66
CA HIS A 89 -3.93 -2.04 -6.22
C HIS A 89 -3.65 -2.19 -7.70
N HIS A 90 -3.48 -3.42 -8.14
CA HIS A 90 -3.53 -3.80 -9.55
C HIS A 90 -4.97 -4.08 -9.94
N GLU A 91 -5.50 -3.41 -10.97
CA GLU A 91 -6.83 -3.74 -11.50
C GLU A 91 -6.83 -5.17 -12.06
N ASP A 92 -5.82 -5.48 -12.87
CA ASP A 92 -5.53 -6.82 -13.37
C ASP A 92 -4.35 -7.40 -12.59
N ALA A 93 -4.60 -8.47 -11.83
CA ALA A 93 -3.60 -8.99 -10.91
C ALA A 93 -2.42 -9.65 -11.63
N LEU A 94 -1.22 -9.53 -11.05
CA LEU A 94 0.00 -10.10 -11.63
C LEU A 94 -0.04 -11.63 -11.80
N CYS A 95 -0.76 -12.35 -10.94
CA CYS A 95 -0.93 -13.80 -11.07
C CYS A 95 -1.84 -14.20 -12.24
N ASP A 96 -2.65 -13.27 -12.73
CA ASP A 96 -3.59 -13.48 -13.83
C ASP A 96 -3.02 -12.93 -15.16
N GLY A 97 -1.71 -12.63 -15.19
CA GLY A 97 -1.02 -12.05 -16.36
C GLY A 97 -1.01 -10.53 -16.44
N GLY A 98 -1.55 -9.82 -15.43
CA GLY A 98 -1.66 -8.36 -15.42
C GLY A 98 -0.32 -7.58 -15.45
N GLY A 99 -0.44 -6.27 -15.72
CA GLY A 99 0.67 -5.32 -15.92
C GLY A 99 0.79 -4.25 -14.83
N HIS A 100 1.68 -3.28 -15.04
CA HIS A 100 1.87 -2.11 -14.14
C HIS A 100 1.23 -0.83 -14.67
N ASP A 101 0.49 -0.93 -15.76
CA ASP A 101 -0.23 0.13 -16.47
C ASP A 101 -1.52 0.56 -15.75
N ARG A 102 -2.20 -0.39 -15.09
CA ARG A 102 -3.50 -0.15 -14.43
C ARG A 102 -3.41 -0.29 -12.92
N LEU A 103 -2.78 0.71 -12.31
CA LEU A 103 -2.56 0.79 -10.87
C LEU A 103 -3.44 1.87 -10.22
N THR A 104 -3.90 1.60 -8.99
CA THR A 104 -4.71 2.54 -8.21
C THR A 104 -4.23 2.62 -6.76
N LEU A 105 -4.13 3.82 -6.18
CA LEU A 105 -3.86 3.99 -4.75
C LEU A 105 -5.17 3.84 -3.95
N LEU A 106 -5.17 2.93 -2.97
CA LEU A 106 -6.31 2.69 -2.09
C LEU A 106 -5.89 2.72 -0.63
N CYS A 107 -6.84 3.02 0.26
CA CYS A 107 -6.65 2.73 1.69
C CYS A 107 -6.80 1.23 1.93
N LYS A 108 -6.16 0.71 2.98
CA LYS A 108 -6.25 -0.70 3.40
C LYS A 108 -7.66 -1.28 3.40
N SER A 109 -8.64 -0.54 3.94
CA SER A 109 -10.03 -1.02 3.98
C SER A 109 -10.64 -1.16 2.59
N CYS A 110 -10.43 -0.18 1.71
CA CYS A 110 -10.93 -0.24 0.33
C CYS A 110 -10.22 -1.34 -0.47
N HIS A 111 -8.91 -1.49 -0.28
CA HIS A 111 -8.12 -2.55 -0.89
C HIS A 111 -8.62 -3.93 -0.49
N ALA A 112 -8.81 -4.17 0.82
CA ALA A 112 -9.32 -5.45 1.33
C ALA A 112 -10.70 -5.81 0.77
N ILE A 113 -11.59 -4.82 0.58
CA ILE A 113 -12.90 -5.06 -0.02
C ILE A 113 -12.77 -5.51 -1.49
N LEU A 114 -11.88 -4.88 -2.27
CA LEU A 114 -11.66 -5.28 -3.67
C LEU A 114 -11.03 -6.67 -3.75
N ASP A 115 -10.00 -6.94 -2.96
CA ASP A 115 -9.39 -8.26 -2.88
C ASP A 115 -10.40 -9.36 -2.50
N ALA A 116 -11.27 -9.08 -1.53
CA ALA A 116 -12.30 -10.04 -1.11
C ALA A 116 -13.34 -10.29 -2.21
N ARG A 117 -13.73 -9.26 -2.97
CA ARG A 117 -14.62 -9.42 -4.13
C ARG A 117 -13.98 -10.28 -5.20
N ARG A 118 -12.71 -10.02 -5.53
CA ARG A 118 -11.97 -10.81 -6.50
C ARG A 118 -11.90 -12.29 -6.10
N ARG A 119 -11.55 -12.59 -4.85
CA ARG A 119 -11.48 -13.98 -4.34
C ARG A 119 -12.83 -14.72 -4.33
N ARG A 120 -13.96 -14.01 -4.37
CA ARG A 120 -15.30 -14.61 -4.49
C ARG A 120 -15.71 -14.87 -5.93
N ALA A 121 -15.09 -14.17 -6.88
CA ALA A 121 -15.38 -14.29 -8.30
C ALA A 121 -14.49 -15.33 -9.00
N SER A 122 -13.43 -15.78 -8.33
CA SER A 122 -12.51 -16.87 -8.71
C SER A 122 -12.89 -18.16 -8.02
#